data_AF-W2P9F9-F1
#
_entry.id   AF-W2P9F9-F1
#
_cell.length_a   1.000
_cell.length_b   1.000
_cell.length_c   1.000
_cell.angle_alpha   90.00
_cell.angle_beta   90.00
_cell.angle_gamma   90.00
#
_symmetry.space_group_name_H-M   'P 1'
#
loop_
_entity.id
_entity.type
_entity.pdbx_description
1 polymer ?
#
loop_
_entity_poly.entity_id
_entity_poly.type
_entity_poly.pdbx_seq_one_letter_code
_entity_poly.pdbx_strand_id
1 'polypeptide(L)'
;MRYYDGRFENNVTLIVTLFNQLQRYAAVRKAATASTAHSETLRKPGQLASGVNFKKSLLAAKNHPDSPAAKRLNASLLRILSVIGGTIPFSPFERAETRPKLAAMSFRFGLPQFG
;
A
#
# COMPACT_ATOMS: atom_id res chain seq x y z
N MET A 1 4.41 31.44 -9.00
CA MET A 1 5.37 30.41 -9.45
C MET A 1 4.71 29.52 -10.49
N ARG A 2 5.11 29.63 -11.76
CA ARG A 2 4.67 28.74 -12.85
C ARG A 2 5.91 28.04 -13.40
N TYR A 3 6.13 26.81 -12.97
CA TYR A 3 7.07 25.91 -13.64
C TYR A 3 6.31 24.63 -13.97
N TYR A 4 5.47 24.75 -14.99
CA TYR A 4 4.92 23.61 -15.70
C TYR A 4 5.36 23.77 -17.14
N ASP A 5 6.28 22.92 -17.56
CA ASP A 5 6.92 22.94 -18.86
C ASP A 5 6.75 21.54 -19.43
N GLY A 6 5.68 21.35 -20.21
CA GLY A 6 5.03 20.08 -20.58
C GLY A 6 5.91 18.96 -21.17
N ARG A 7 7.24 19.11 -21.18
CA ARG A 7 8.26 18.09 -21.46
C ARG A 7 7.99 16.74 -20.79
N PHE A 8 7.37 16.74 -19.61
CA PHE A 8 7.16 15.51 -18.84
C PHE A 8 5.74 14.94 -18.97
N GLU A 9 4.86 15.57 -19.75
CA GLU A 9 3.48 15.13 -19.93
C GLU A 9 3.36 13.76 -20.59
N ASN A 10 4.31 13.41 -21.45
CA ASN A 10 4.25 12.15 -22.19
C ASN A 10 5.07 11.03 -21.53
N ASN A 11 5.66 11.30 -20.35
CA ASN A 11 6.50 10.31 -19.68
C ASN A 11 5.66 9.44 -18.73
N VAL A 12 5.19 8.31 -19.23
CA VAL A 12 4.41 7.33 -18.46
C VAL A 12 5.12 6.86 -17.21
N THR A 13 6.42 6.60 -17.31
CA THR A 13 7.24 6.19 -16.17
C THR A 13 7.18 7.23 -15.06
N LEU A 14 7.24 8.52 -15.40
CA LEU A 14 7.11 9.59 -14.42
C LEU A 14 5.71 9.65 -13.83
N ILE A 15 4.64 9.62 -14.64
CA ILE A 15 3.25 9.67 -14.16
C ILE A 15 2.96 8.52 -13.19
N VAL A 16 3.32 7.29 -13.56
CA VAL A 16 3.15 6.09 -12.74
C VAL A 16 4.00 6.19 -11.47
N THR A 17 5.22 6.72 -11.57
CA THR A 17 6.07 6.94 -10.40
C THR A 17 5.43 7.92 -9.43
N LEU A 18 4.94 9.07 -9.90
CA LEU A 18 4.28 10.08 -9.07
C LEU A 18 3.01 9.54 -8.41
N PHE A 19 2.20 8.77 -9.15
CA PHE A 19 1.03 8.09 -8.57
C PHE A 19 1.43 7.11 -7.47
N ASN A 20 2.43 6.27 -7.72
CA ASN A 20 2.94 5.32 -6.73
C ASN A 20 3.44 6.06 -5.48
N GLN A 21 4.15 7.18 -5.64
CA GLN A 21 4.57 8.00 -4.50
C GLN A 21 3.38 8.57 -3.71
N LEU A 22 2.34 9.06 -4.39
CA LEU A 22 1.11 9.54 -3.74
C LEU A 22 0.41 8.42 -2.95
N GLN A 23 0.28 7.22 -3.55
CA GLN A 23 -0.31 6.07 -2.87
C GLN A 23 0.52 5.64 -1.66
N ARG A 24 1.86 5.58 -1.79
CA ARG A 24 2.77 5.29 -0.67
C ARG A 24 2.65 6.33 0.44
N TYR A 25 2.63 7.61 0.10
CA TYR A 25 2.47 8.69 1.08
C TYR A 25 1.14 8.58 1.84
N ALA A 26 0.04 8.34 1.13
CA ALA A 26 -1.27 8.12 1.75
C ALA A 26 -1.26 6.89 2.68
N ALA A 27 -0.65 5.79 2.25
CA ALA A 27 -0.51 4.58 3.06
C ALA A 27 0.36 4.81 4.31
N VAL A 28 1.49 5.51 4.19
CA VAL A 28 2.36 5.86 5.33
C VAL A 28 1.63 6.76 6.32
N ARG A 29 0.90 7.76 5.83
CA ARG A 29 0.12 8.66 6.69
C ARG A 29 -1.00 7.90 7.43
N LYS A 30 -1.73 7.01 6.72
CA LYS A 30 -2.73 6.13 7.33
C LYS A 30 -2.10 5.20 8.36
N ALA A 31 -0.95 4.60 8.06
CA ALA A 31 -0.20 3.77 8.99
C ALA A 31 0.22 4.55 10.25
N ALA A 32 0.72 5.77 10.09
CA ALA A 32 1.11 6.63 11.20
C ALA A 32 -0.09 6.98 12.10
N THR A 33 -1.22 7.40 11.51
CA THR A 33 -2.46 7.66 12.26
C THR A 33 -3.00 6.41 12.93
N ALA A 34 -2.96 5.26 12.26
CA ALA A 34 -3.40 4.00 12.84
C ALA A 34 -2.46 3.51 13.95
N SER A 35 -1.16 3.79 13.85
CA SER A 35 -0.18 3.47 14.90
C SER A 35 -0.35 4.30 16.16
N THR A 36 -0.83 5.54 16.06
CA THR A 36 -1.15 6.35 17.23
C THR A 36 -2.49 5.92 17.85
N ALA A 37 -3.49 5.60 17.03
CA ALA A 37 -4.83 5.20 17.50
C ALA A 37 -4.90 3.75 18.02
N HIS A 38 -4.11 2.84 17.46
CA HIS A 38 -4.13 1.39 17.76
C HIS A 38 -2.75 0.87 18.18
N SER A 39 -2.00 1.68 18.92
CA SER A 39 -0.63 1.40 19.35
C SER A 39 -0.47 0.03 20.02
N GLU A 40 -1.34 -0.32 20.97
CA GLU A 40 -1.29 -1.62 21.66
C GLU A 40 -1.61 -2.81 20.74
N THR A 41 -2.55 -2.63 19.81
CA THR A 41 -2.91 -3.66 18.82
C THR A 41 -1.77 -3.93 17.83
N LEU A 42 -0.98 -2.89 17.51
CA LEU A 42 0.14 -2.97 16.57
C LEU A 42 1.49 -3.28 17.24
N ARG A 43 1.58 -3.19 18.58
CA ARG A 43 2.81 -3.45 19.34
C ARG A 43 3.32 -4.89 19.18
N LYS A 44 2.47 -5.89 19.43
CA LYS A 44 2.83 -7.32 19.33
C LYS A 44 3.21 -7.71 17.89
N PRO A 45 2.41 -7.37 16.86
CA PRO A 45 2.78 -7.66 15.48
C PRO A 45 4.02 -6.89 15.00
N GLY A 46 4.22 -5.65 15.45
CA GLY A 46 5.43 -4.86 15.14
C GLY A 46 6.69 -5.48 15.72
N GLN A 47 6.65 -5.97 16.96
CA GLN A 47 7.74 -6.76 17.55
C GLN A 47 7.98 -8.07 16.79
N LEU A 48 6.90 -8.69 16.32
CA LEU A 48 6.98 -9.90 15.52
C LEU A 48 7.69 -9.66 14.18
N ALA A 49 7.38 -8.55 13.49
CA ALA A 49 7.97 -8.18 12.21
C ALA A 49 9.44 -7.76 12.32
N SER A 50 9.82 -7.10 13.42
CA SER A 50 11.19 -6.67 13.71
C SER A 50 12.09 -7.80 14.24
N GLY A 51 11.54 -8.99 14.53
CA GLY A 51 12.29 -10.10 15.08
C GLY A 51 13.16 -10.81 14.03
N VAL A 52 14.39 -11.17 14.41
CA VAL A 52 15.34 -11.95 13.56
C VAL A 52 14.73 -13.27 13.07
N ASN A 53 13.80 -13.83 13.85
CA ASN A 53 13.10 -15.08 13.53
C ASN A 53 11.87 -14.89 12.63
N PHE A 54 11.43 -13.66 12.35
CA PHE A 54 10.24 -13.42 11.54
C PHE A 54 10.34 -14.03 10.15
N LYS A 55 11.48 -13.82 9.49
CA LYS A 55 11.76 -14.39 8.16
C LYS A 55 11.75 -15.92 8.18
N LYS A 56 12.29 -16.53 9.24
CA LYS A 56 12.28 -17.99 9.42
C LYS A 56 10.85 -18.51 9.64
N SER A 57 10.06 -17.84 10.46
CA SER A 57 8.64 -18.16 10.69
C SER A 57 7.79 -18.04 9.42
N LEU A 58 8.06 -17.03 8.57
CA LEU A 58 7.41 -16.89 7.27
C LEU A 58 7.79 -18.03 6.31
N LEU A 59 9.06 -18.41 6.25
CA LEU A 59 9.51 -19.54 5.42
C LEU A 59 8.91 -20.87 5.90
N ALA A 60 8.85 -21.09 7.21
CA ALA A 60 8.21 -22.26 7.79
C ALA A 60 6.70 -22.29 7.49
N ALA A 61 6.02 -21.14 7.59
CA ALA A 61 4.60 -21.02 7.26
C ALA A 61 4.32 -21.23 5.77
N LYS A 62 5.23 -20.80 4.87
CA LYS A 62 5.14 -21.08 3.43
C LYS A 62 5.21 -22.59 3.15
N ASN A 63 6.11 -23.30 3.83
CA ASN A 63 6.29 -24.74 3.62
C ASN A 63 5.19 -25.58 4.29
N HIS A 64 4.60 -25.07 5.38
CA HIS A 64 3.54 -25.75 6.15
C HIS A 64 2.37 -24.80 6.46
N PRO A 65 1.53 -24.48 5.46
CA PRO A 65 0.49 -23.47 5.57
C PRO A 65 -0.63 -23.82 6.56
N ASP A 66 -0.93 -25.12 6.72
CA ASP A 66 -1.99 -25.58 7.62
C ASP A 66 -1.57 -25.71 9.08
N SER A 67 -0.27 -25.53 9.36
CA SER A 67 0.24 -25.63 10.72
C SER A 67 -0.41 -24.58 11.64
N PRO A 68 -0.65 -24.91 12.92
CA PRO A 68 -1.20 -23.95 13.88
C PRO A 68 -0.36 -22.67 14.01
N ALA A 69 0.97 -22.79 13.83
CA ALA A 69 1.88 -21.65 13.83
C ALA A 69 1.67 -20.73 12.62
N ALA A 70 1.53 -21.29 11.41
CA ALA A 70 1.23 -20.52 10.20
C ALA A 70 -0.11 -19.79 10.30
N LYS A 71 -1.15 -20.45 10.82
CA LYS A 71 -2.47 -19.83 11.03
C LYS A 71 -2.42 -18.65 11.99
N ARG A 72 -1.71 -18.78 13.12
CA ARG A 72 -1.52 -17.68 14.09
C ARG A 72 -0.71 -16.53 13.51
N LEU A 73 0.35 -16.84 12.74
CA LEU A 73 1.15 -15.85 12.04
C LEU A 73 0.30 -15.06 11.03
N ASN A 74 -0.47 -15.78 10.21
CA ASN A 74 -1.35 -15.17 9.22
C ASN A 74 -2.44 -14.30 9.87
N ALA A 75 -3.09 -14.77 10.92
CA ALA A 75 -4.07 -13.97 11.67
C ALA A 75 -3.46 -12.68 12.26
N SER A 76 -2.20 -12.75 12.69
CA SER A 76 -1.49 -11.58 13.23
C SER A 76 -1.16 -10.56 12.13
N LEU A 77 -0.77 -11.04 10.94
CA LEU A 77 -0.49 -10.19 9.78
C LEU A 77 -1.77 -9.59 9.20
N LEU A 78 -2.85 -10.37 9.09
CA LEU A 78 -4.15 -9.89 8.64
C LEU A 78 -4.70 -8.79 9.54
N ARG A 79 -4.46 -8.86 10.86
CA ARG A 79 -4.83 -7.79 11.80
C ARG A 79 -4.05 -6.49 11.55
N ILE A 80 -2.78 -6.56 11.17
CA ILE A 80 -2.02 -5.36 10.75
C ILE A 80 -2.60 -4.81 9.45
N LEU A 81 -2.83 -5.69 8.47
CA LEU A 81 -3.35 -5.32 7.16
C LEU A 81 -4.77 -4.76 7.23
N SER A 82 -5.62 -5.21 8.16
CA SER A 82 -6.97 -4.64 8.33
C SER A 82 -6.93 -3.21 8.88
N VAL A 83 -5.92 -2.89 9.69
CA VAL A 83 -5.76 -1.57 10.32
C VAL A 83 -5.07 -0.59 9.38
N ILE A 84 -4.02 -1.04 8.68
CA ILE A 84 -3.16 -0.19 7.85
C ILE A 84 -3.54 -0.24 6.36
N GLY A 85 -4.00 -1.40 5.89
CA GLY A 85 -4.30 -1.64 4.49
C GLY A 85 -5.32 -0.64 3.94
N GLY A 86 -5.03 -0.11 2.77
CA GLY A 86 -6.04 0.55 1.95
C GLY A 86 -6.87 -0.51 1.24
N THR A 87 -8.19 -0.31 1.14
CA THR A 87 -9.03 -1.14 0.28
C THR A 87 -8.56 -0.94 -1.16
N ILE A 88 -8.10 -2.02 -1.81
CA ILE A 88 -7.88 -1.99 -3.25
C ILE A 88 -9.26 -1.88 -3.89
N PRO A 89 -9.55 -0.85 -4.71
CA PRO A 89 -10.87 -0.63 -5.28
C PRO A 89 -11.24 -1.82 -6.16
N PHE A 90 -12.09 -2.71 -5.63
CA PHE A 90 -12.44 -3.95 -6.30
C PHE A 90 -13.76 -3.80 -7.05
N SER A 91 -14.72 -3.09 -6.45
CA SER A 91 -16.05 -2.88 -7.01
C SER A 91 -16.08 -1.81 -8.12
N PRO A 92 -17.11 -1.82 -8.99
CA PRO A 92 -17.30 -0.77 -9.99
C PRO A 92 -17.38 0.64 -9.40
N PHE A 93 -17.99 0.80 -8.23
CA PHE A 93 -18.14 2.08 -7.54
C PHE A 93 -16.83 2.62 -7.01
N GLU A 94 -16.03 1.80 -6.32
CA GLU A 94 -14.72 2.22 -5.80
C GLU A 94 -13.74 2.54 -6.95
N ARG A 95 -13.82 1.78 -8.06
CA ARG A 95 -13.08 2.11 -9.27
C ARG A 95 -13.54 3.43 -9.88
N ALA A 96 -14.85 3.69 -9.90
CA ALA A 96 -15.40 4.96 -10.38
C ALA A 96 -14.93 6.15 -9.52
N GLU A 97 -14.76 6.00 -8.21
CA GLU A 97 -14.21 7.05 -7.34
C GLU A 97 -12.70 7.29 -7.58
N THR A 98 -11.98 6.27 -8.02
CA THR A 98 -10.53 6.34 -8.29
C THR A 98 -10.23 6.91 -9.69
N ARG A 99 -11.12 6.71 -10.67
CA ARG A 99 -10.98 7.21 -12.05
C ARG A 99 -10.76 8.73 -12.14
N PRO A 100 -11.51 9.60 -11.44
CA PRO A 100 -11.28 11.05 -11.44
C PRO A 100 -9.88 11.43 -10.94
N LYS A 101 -9.34 10.71 -9.95
CA LYS A 101 -7.99 10.97 -9.42
C LYS A 101 -6.93 10.63 -10.47
N LEU A 102 -7.08 9.49 -11.16
CA LEU A 102 -6.23 9.12 -12.29
C LEU A 102 -6.37 10.10 -13.45
N ALA A 103 -7.59 10.48 -13.81
CA ALA A 103 -7.86 11.46 -14.86
C ALA A 103 -7.27 12.82 -14.52
N ALA A 104 -7.42 13.31 -13.29
CA ALA A 104 -6.83 14.57 -12.84
C ALA A 104 -5.29 14.55 -12.93
N MET A 105 -4.66 13.43 -12.59
CA MET A 105 -3.22 13.27 -12.83
C MET A 105 -2.89 13.21 -14.31
N SER A 106 -3.69 12.55 -15.15
CA SER A 106 -3.46 12.54 -16.59
C SER A 106 -3.71 13.90 -17.25
N PHE A 107 -4.62 14.72 -16.71
CA PHE A 107 -4.76 16.11 -17.12
C PHE A 107 -3.58 16.97 -16.66
N ARG A 108 -3.03 16.66 -15.48
CA ARG A 108 -1.92 17.41 -14.89
C ARG A 108 -0.55 17.00 -15.44
N PHE A 109 -0.41 15.76 -15.89
CA PHE A 109 0.86 15.13 -16.25
C PHE A 109 0.78 14.36 -17.57
N GLY A 110 -0.29 14.49 -18.36
CA GLY A 110 -0.52 13.84 -19.67
C GLY A 110 -1.02 12.38 -19.63
N LEU A 111 -1.42 11.86 -20.79
CA LEU A 111 -2.02 10.53 -20.93
C LEU A 111 -0.95 9.43 -20.94
N PRO A 112 -1.17 8.28 -20.25
CA PRO A 112 -0.23 7.17 -20.29
C PRO A 112 -0.25 6.49 -21.66
N GLN A 113 0.85 6.57 -22.42
CA GLN A 113 1.13 5.76 -23.59
C GLN A 113 1.96 4.52 -23.22
N PHE A 114 1.37 3.32 -23.34
CA PHE A 114 2.14 2.08 -23.21
C PHE A 114 2.89 1.85 -24.52
N GLY A 115 4.20 2.11 -24.50
CA GLY A 115 5.15 1.74 -25.56
C GLY A 115 5.71 0.34 -25.35
#